data_AF-A0AAN7S672-F1
#
_entry.id   AF-A0AAN7S672-F1
#
_cell.length_a   1.000
_cell.length_b   1.000
_cell.length_c   1.000
_cell.angle_alpha   90.00
_cell.angle_beta   90.00
_cell.angle_gamma   90.00
#
_symmetry.space_group_name_H-M   'P 1'
#
loop_
_entity.id
_entity.type
_entity.pdbx_description
1 polymer ?
#
loop_
_entity_poly.entity_id
_entity_poly.type
_entity_poly.pdbx_seq_one_letter_code
_entity_poly.pdbx_strand_id
1 'polypeptide(L)'
;MLYVKNSSLAQTDADYILNKNSKSLQESKNCVVLDIGCGPGNVTYEKILPLLPSTTIKVIGVDILSDNIDYARKHYQTDPRVSFEHLDILTDAIPNEYVGAFDLIISLYCFHFVGNHRKALNNIYKMLKPGGKVLLSFMDKSVISKMYQYVYDNPKWTKYMDNFNTAISKLGSEKASKELFKEIGFHQIEYEEQDKLVLHSEDGFFEILKSLNLYTVPEELEKEFIENHLEYFQVNNHINVDDQGRTQYKHPYTMFVITANKPKHIDVGCGPGNVTYEKILPRLPSTTKKLIGVDILNHYIDYARKHYQIDQRVSYQHLNILTDTIPNEYIGRFDLIVSLYCLHRVGDHRKALNNIYKMLKPGGKVLISFMKSPLISEMFQYVYDNPKWTKYMNNFNNAVFKLGSEEASEELFKKIGFCQIEYEQHDNLVFLSEDCLFEKFYELAPPKMYERNYSYLEALEDVATTSAQHEVDIVIISPDADPQTDEIDLDENNIKSETNLFSTDVSGEIELQYINSSDYLPKSQQPKIRKIDPS
;
A
#
# COMPACT_ATOMS: atom_id res chain seq x y z
N MET A 1 -35.92 -11.15 -16.46
CA MET A 1 -34.64 -11.45 -17.14
C MET A 1 -34.34 -12.95 -17.03
N LEU A 2 -33.83 -13.60 -18.08
CA LEU A 2 -33.59 -15.05 -18.12
C LEU A 2 -32.57 -15.49 -17.04
N TYR A 3 -31.50 -14.73 -16.90
CA TYR A 3 -30.45 -14.98 -15.91
C TYR A 3 -30.94 -15.05 -14.46
N VAL A 4 -31.89 -14.20 -14.05
CA VAL A 4 -32.45 -14.24 -12.68
C VAL A 4 -33.12 -15.58 -12.38
N LYS A 5 -33.76 -16.20 -13.38
CA LYS A 5 -34.45 -17.50 -13.23
C LYS A 5 -33.47 -18.68 -13.21
N ASN A 6 -32.36 -18.56 -13.92
CA ASN A 6 -31.45 -19.68 -14.21
C ASN A 6 -30.10 -19.61 -13.44
N SER A 7 -29.92 -18.62 -12.54
CA SER A 7 -28.69 -18.42 -11.76
C SER A 7 -28.71 -19.06 -10.36
N SER A 8 -29.50 -20.12 -10.16
CA SER A 8 -29.68 -20.78 -8.86
C SER A 8 -28.36 -21.23 -8.20
N LEU A 9 -27.41 -21.71 -9.01
CA LEU A 9 -26.07 -22.10 -8.55
C LEU A 9 -25.32 -20.92 -7.93
N ALA A 10 -25.19 -19.82 -8.69
CA ALA A 10 -24.49 -18.61 -8.24
C ALA A 10 -25.17 -18.01 -7.00
N GLN A 11 -26.50 -18.03 -6.96
CA GLN A 11 -27.28 -17.54 -5.81
C GLN A 11 -27.07 -18.40 -4.55
N THR A 12 -27.01 -19.72 -4.69
CA THR A 12 -26.79 -20.65 -3.57
C THR A 12 -25.39 -20.49 -2.98
N ASP A 13 -24.36 -20.41 -3.84
CA ASP A 13 -23.00 -20.19 -3.36
C ASP A 13 -22.84 -18.77 -2.79
N ALA A 14 -23.50 -17.75 -3.35
CA ALA A 14 -23.56 -16.41 -2.77
C ALA A 14 -24.10 -16.43 -1.33
N ASP A 15 -25.19 -17.16 -1.06
CA ASP A 15 -25.72 -17.32 0.30
C ASP A 15 -24.70 -17.96 1.24
N TYR A 16 -24.01 -19.01 0.80
CA TYR A 16 -22.96 -19.66 1.59
C TYR A 16 -21.83 -18.68 1.94
N ILE A 17 -21.30 -17.97 0.95
CA ILE A 17 -20.17 -17.04 1.10
C ILE A 17 -20.55 -15.87 2.00
N LEU A 18 -21.72 -15.27 1.74
CA LEU A 18 -22.19 -14.10 2.49
C LEU A 18 -22.52 -14.46 3.94
N ASN A 19 -23.16 -15.60 4.20
CA ASN A 19 -23.43 -16.05 5.56
C ASN A 19 -22.16 -16.35 6.34
N LYS A 20 -21.17 -17.00 5.70
CA LYS A 20 -19.85 -17.25 6.30
C LYS A 20 -19.14 -15.95 6.68
N ASN A 21 -19.29 -14.91 5.88
CA ASN A 21 -18.66 -13.60 6.08
C ASN A 21 -19.56 -12.58 6.82
N SER A 22 -20.76 -12.98 7.24
CA SER A 22 -21.81 -12.09 7.77
C SER A 22 -21.34 -11.20 8.90
N LYS A 23 -20.57 -11.73 9.85
CA LYS A 23 -20.00 -10.95 10.96
C LYS A 23 -19.10 -9.80 10.46
N SER A 24 -18.20 -10.08 9.52
CA SER A 24 -17.29 -9.08 8.94
C SER A 24 -18.06 -8.00 8.15
N LEU A 25 -19.14 -8.40 7.47
CA LEU A 25 -20.04 -7.50 6.75
C LEU A 25 -20.80 -6.58 7.72
N GLN A 26 -21.35 -7.14 8.81
CA GLN A 26 -22.11 -6.42 9.84
C GLN A 26 -21.27 -5.48 10.72
N GLU A 27 -19.96 -5.69 10.80
CA GLU A 27 -19.05 -4.78 11.53
C GLU A 27 -18.75 -3.48 10.75
N SER A 28 -19.04 -3.44 9.45
CA SER A 28 -18.73 -2.30 8.57
C SER A 28 -19.78 -1.19 8.69
N LYS A 29 -19.81 -0.47 9.83
CA LYS A 29 -20.73 0.66 10.06
C LYS A 29 -20.43 1.85 9.16
N ASN A 30 -21.44 2.65 8.84
CA ASN A 30 -21.32 3.85 8.00
C ASN A 30 -20.55 3.60 6.69
N CYS A 31 -20.73 2.41 6.10
CA CYS A 31 -19.95 1.97 4.96
C CYS A 31 -20.57 2.39 3.61
N VAL A 32 -19.70 2.53 2.62
CA VAL A 32 -20.04 2.58 1.20
C VAL A 32 -19.53 1.29 0.55
N VAL A 33 -20.43 0.55 -0.10
CA VAL A 33 -20.15 -0.78 -0.67
C VAL A 33 -20.25 -0.74 -2.19
N LEU A 34 -19.31 -1.38 -2.89
CA LEU A 34 -19.39 -1.65 -4.33
C LEU A 34 -19.59 -3.15 -4.56
N ASP A 35 -20.52 -3.52 -5.42
CA ASP A 35 -20.71 -4.88 -5.92
C ASP A 35 -20.34 -4.93 -7.41
N ILE A 36 -19.19 -5.53 -7.73
CA ILE A 36 -18.63 -5.61 -9.09
C ILE A 36 -19.14 -6.86 -9.79
N GLY A 37 -19.70 -6.69 -10.98
CA GLY A 37 -20.37 -7.75 -11.72
C GLY A 37 -21.73 -8.08 -11.10
N CYS A 38 -22.49 -7.04 -10.73
CA CYS A 38 -23.77 -7.21 -10.03
C CYS A 38 -24.85 -7.91 -10.87
N GLY A 39 -24.61 -8.07 -12.18
CA GLY A 39 -25.57 -8.60 -13.12
C GLY A 39 -26.91 -7.85 -13.02
N PRO A 40 -28.05 -8.55 -13.03
CA PRO A 40 -29.36 -7.90 -12.95
C PRO A 40 -29.71 -7.36 -11.54
N GLY A 41 -28.79 -7.35 -10.58
CA GLY A 41 -28.90 -6.66 -9.29
C GLY A 41 -29.64 -7.41 -8.17
N ASN A 42 -30.16 -8.61 -8.43
CA ASN A 42 -30.92 -9.37 -7.44
C ASN A 42 -30.05 -9.80 -6.24
N VAL A 43 -28.80 -10.23 -6.47
CA VAL A 43 -27.87 -10.59 -5.38
C VAL A 43 -27.52 -9.37 -4.54
N THR A 44 -27.25 -8.23 -5.19
CA THR A 44 -26.98 -6.95 -4.51
C THR A 44 -28.12 -6.56 -3.57
N TYR A 45 -29.36 -6.65 -4.05
CA TYR A 45 -30.54 -6.17 -3.31
C TYR A 45 -31.09 -7.18 -2.30
N GLU A 46 -31.20 -8.44 -2.68
CA GLU A 46 -31.89 -9.47 -1.87
C GLU A 46 -30.94 -10.19 -0.90
N LYS A 47 -29.62 -10.16 -1.16
CA LYS A 47 -28.64 -10.94 -0.36
C LYS A 47 -27.58 -10.07 0.29
N ILE A 48 -26.95 -9.15 -0.45
CA ILE A 48 -25.90 -8.28 0.09
C ILE A 48 -26.50 -7.21 1.02
N LEU A 49 -27.46 -6.40 0.53
CA LEU A 49 -28.05 -5.30 1.28
C LEU A 49 -28.62 -5.72 2.66
N PRO A 50 -29.37 -6.84 2.80
CA PRO A 50 -29.96 -7.21 4.10
C PRO A 50 -28.95 -7.65 5.15
N LEU A 51 -27.74 -8.05 4.75
CA LEU A 51 -26.66 -8.45 5.66
C LEU A 51 -25.82 -7.27 6.13
N LEU A 52 -25.93 -6.12 5.46
CA LEU A 52 -25.21 -4.91 5.82
C LEU A 52 -25.90 -4.16 6.97
N PRO A 53 -25.16 -3.40 7.80
CA PRO A 53 -25.75 -2.62 8.87
C PRO A 53 -26.81 -1.64 8.38
N SER A 54 -27.79 -1.34 9.23
CA SER A 54 -28.77 -0.27 8.94
C SER A 54 -28.11 1.11 8.73
N THR A 55 -26.91 1.30 9.28
CA THR A 55 -26.07 2.50 9.09
C THR A 55 -25.34 2.55 7.75
N THR A 56 -25.45 1.55 6.89
CA THR A 56 -24.83 1.57 5.56
C THR A 56 -25.30 2.78 4.77
N ILE A 57 -24.35 3.56 4.27
CA ILE A 57 -24.60 4.81 3.56
C ILE A 57 -25.10 4.53 2.16
N LYS A 58 -24.43 3.61 1.45
CA LYS A 58 -24.69 3.34 0.03
C LYS A 58 -24.19 1.94 -0.36
N VAL A 59 -24.93 1.27 -1.24
CA VAL A 59 -24.53 0.06 -1.97
C VAL A 59 -24.66 0.36 -3.46
N ILE A 60 -23.55 0.28 -4.19
CA ILE A 60 -23.51 0.55 -5.62
C ILE A 60 -23.25 -0.77 -6.34
N GLY A 61 -24.17 -1.23 -7.18
CA GLY A 61 -23.95 -2.37 -8.08
C GLY A 61 -23.44 -1.90 -9.43
N VAL A 62 -22.37 -2.53 -9.94
CA VAL A 62 -21.82 -2.21 -11.26
C VAL A 62 -21.63 -3.44 -12.13
N ASP A 63 -21.86 -3.28 -13.43
CA ASP A 63 -21.75 -4.35 -14.42
C ASP A 63 -21.35 -3.75 -15.79
N ILE A 64 -20.71 -4.57 -16.63
CA ILE A 64 -20.30 -4.18 -17.99
C ILE A 64 -21.48 -4.26 -18.98
N LEU A 65 -22.53 -5.04 -18.68
CA LEU A 65 -23.69 -5.16 -19.55
C LEU A 65 -24.74 -4.11 -19.20
N SER A 66 -24.97 -3.16 -20.10
CA SER A 66 -25.95 -2.09 -19.86
C SER A 66 -27.38 -2.62 -19.63
N ASP A 67 -27.78 -3.69 -20.33
CA ASP A 67 -29.10 -4.32 -20.15
C ASP A 67 -29.31 -4.87 -18.73
N ASN A 68 -28.26 -5.41 -18.11
CA ASN A 68 -28.28 -5.85 -16.72
C ASN A 68 -28.56 -4.67 -15.78
N ILE A 69 -27.88 -3.54 -16.01
CA ILE A 69 -28.02 -2.33 -15.20
C ILE A 69 -29.41 -1.71 -15.36
N ASP A 70 -29.94 -1.64 -16.58
CA ASP A 70 -31.29 -1.10 -16.82
C ASP A 70 -32.36 -1.97 -16.16
N TYR A 71 -32.22 -3.30 -16.19
CA TYR A 71 -33.07 -4.20 -15.43
C TYR A 71 -32.94 -3.95 -13.92
N ALA A 72 -31.71 -3.87 -13.40
CA ALA A 72 -31.44 -3.68 -11.98
C ALA A 72 -32.06 -2.37 -11.44
N ARG A 73 -31.91 -1.26 -12.18
CA ARG A 73 -32.51 0.04 -11.86
C ARG A 73 -34.04 -0.04 -11.76
N LYS A 74 -34.66 -0.74 -12.71
CA LYS A 74 -36.13 -0.88 -12.77
C LYS A 74 -36.70 -1.73 -11.64
N HIS A 75 -35.96 -2.74 -11.19
CA HIS A 75 -36.50 -3.78 -10.32
C HIS A 75 -35.98 -3.73 -8.87
N TYR A 76 -34.78 -3.21 -8.64
CA TYR A 76 -34.07 -3.33 -7.36
C TYR A 76 -33.54 -2.00 -6.80
N GLN A 77 -33.85 -0.87 -7.44
CA GLN A 77 -33.48 0.46 -6.93
C GLN A 77 -34.61 1.12 -6.14
N THR A 78 -35.31 0.33 -5.33
CA THR A 78 -36.42 0.80 -4.47
C THR A 78 -35.96 1.28 -3.10
N ASP A 79 -34.79 0.83 -2.63
CA ASP A 79 -34.16 1.33 -1.41
C ASP A 79 -33.23 2.52 -1.74
N PRO A 80 -33.32 3.66 -1.03
CA PRO A 80 -32.52 4.85 -1.33
C PRO A 80 -31.01 4.64 -1.16
N ARG A 81 -30.60 3.59 -0.44
CA ARG A 81 -29.18 3.23 -0.28
C ARG A 81 -28.61 2.54 -1.50
N VAL A 82 -29.43 2.03 -2.41
CA VAL A 82 -28.99 1.24 -3.57
C VAL A 82 -28.94 2.10 -4.83
N SER A 83 -27.89 1.94 -5.63
CA SER A 83 -27.85 2.43 -7.02
C SER A 83 -27.14 1.43 -7.93
N PHE A 84 -27.44 1.49 -9.23
CA PHE A 84 -26.80 0.66 -10.23
C PHE A 84 -26.20 1.49 -11.36
N GLU A 85 -24.96 1.19 -11.73
CA GLU A 85 -24.16 1.97 -12.67
C GLU A 85 -23.39 1.07 -13.65
N HIS A 86 -23.23 1.52 -14.89
CA HIS A 86 -22.44 0.78 -15.87
C HIS A 86 -20.95 1.04 -15.64
N LEU A 87 -20.15 -0.02 -15.47
CA LEU A 87 -18.70 0.09 -15.31
C LEU A 87 -18.02 -1.19 -15.79
N ASP A 88 -17.01 -1.02 -16.65
CA ASP A 88 -16.02 -2.07 -16.90
C ASP A 88 -14.92 -2.00 -15.81
N ILE A 89 -14.73 -3.07 -15.05
CA ILE A 89 -13.67 -3.16 -14.05
C ILE A 89 -12.26 -3.08 -14.66
N LEU A 90 -12.13 -3.38 -15.95
CA LEU A 90 -10.91 -3.24 -16.73
C LEU A 90 -10.76 -1.85 -17.38
N THR A 91 -11.55 -0.85 -16.98
CA THR A 91 -11.37 0.53 -17.44
C THR A 91 -9.94 1.05 -17.21
N ASP A 92 -9.42 1.85 -18.13
CA ASP A 92 -8.15 2.56 -17.99
C ASP A 92 -8.23 3.72 -17.00
N ALA A 93 -9.42 4.33 -16.91
CA ALA A 93 -9.70 5.46 -16.04
C ALA A 93 -10.92 5.16 -15.17
N ILE A 94 -10.68 5.01 -13.87
CA ILE A 94 -11.73 4.87 -12.86
C ILE A 94 -12.41 6.24 -12.71
N PRO A 95 -13.75 6.30 -12.55
CA PRO A 95 -14.43 7.54 -12.18
C PRO A 95 -13.78 8.20 -10.95
N ASN A 96 -13.56 9.51 -11.00
CA ASN A 96 -12.82 10.21 -9.94
C ASN A 96 -13.52 10.07 -8.58
N GLU A 97 -14.84 10.07 -8.57
CA GLU A 97 -15.70 9.86 -7.42
C GLU A 97 -15.56 8.46 -6.78
N TYR A 98 -15.01 7.48 -7.50
CA TYR A 98 -14.81 6.12 -7.01
C TYR A 98 -13.42 5.93 -6.38
N VAL A 99 -12.47 6.82 -6.66
CA VAL A 99 -11.10 6.73 -6.13
C VAL A 99 -11.14 6.90 -4.61
N GLY A 100 -10.83 5.82 -3.88
CA GLY A 100 -10.84 5.82 -2.42
C GLY A 100 -12.23 6.01 -1.80
N ALA A 101 -13.29 5.58 -2.48
CA ALA A 101 -14.68 5.80 -2.06
C ALA A 101 -15.29 4.65 -1.25
N PHE A 102 -14.78 3.42 -1.40
CA PHE A 102 -15.47 2.22 -0.90
C PHE A 102 -14.81 1.63 0.33
N ASP A 103 -15.60 1.34 1.36
CA ASP A 103 -15.14 0.62 2.56
C ASP A 103 -15.10 -0.90 2.32
N LEU A 104 -15.96 -1.39 1.42
CA LEU A 104 -16.06 -2.79 1.05
C LEU A 104 -16.31 -2.90 -0.45
N ILE A 105 -15.54 -3.74 -1.12
CA ILE A 105 -15.80 -4.15 -2.50
C ILE A 105 -16.09 -5.65 -2.50
N ILE A 106 -17.25 -6.03 -3.02
CA ILE A 106 -17.68 -7.41 -3.20
C ILE A 106 -17.69 -7.72 -4.69
N SER A 107 -17.32 -8.93 -5.07
CA SER A 107 -17.62 -9.45 -6.40
C SER A 107 -17.88 -10.94 -6.28
N LEU A 108 -19.09 -11.36 -6.62
CA LEU A 108 -19.51 -12.76 -6.55
C LEU A 108 -19.76 -13.26 -7.97
N TYR A 109 -19.12 -14.36 -8.35
CA TYR A 109 -19.34 -15.02 -9.63
C TYR A 109 -19.08 -14.14 -10.88
N CYS A 110 -18.13 -13.20 -10.80
CA CYS A 110 -17.76 -12.34 -11.93
C CYS A 110 -16.32 -12.60 -12.43
N PHE A 111 -15.34 -12.75 -11.52
CA PHE A 111 -13.91 -12.71 -11.86
C PHE A 111 -13.41 -13.80 -12.82
N HIS A 112 -14.19 -14.87 -13.03
CA HIS A 112 -13.89 -15.87 -14.04
C HIS A 112 -14.09 -15.36 -15.47
N PHE A 113 -14.90 -14.32 -15.67
CA PHE A 113 -15.08 -13.60 -16.93
C PHE A 113 -14.09 -12.44 -17.13
N VAL A 114 -13.16 -12.21 -16.19
CA VAL A 114 -12.26 -11.06 -16.22
C VAL A 114 -10.90 -11.48 -16.78
N GLY A 115 -10.60 -11.07 -18.02
CA GLY A 115 -9.36 -11.46 -18.72
C GLY A 115 -8.05 -11.02 -18.05
N ASN A 116 -8.05 -9.89 -17.32
CA ASN A 116 -6.84 -9.32 -16.70
C ASN A 116 -7.03 -9.04 -15.20
N HIS A 117 -6.78 -10.04 -14.37
CA HIS A 117 -6.94 -9.93 -12.92
C HIS A 117 -6.04 -8.88 -12.28
N ARG A 118 -4.80 -8.69 -12.76
CA ARG A 118 -3.91 -7.65 -12.21
C ARG A 118 -4.49 -6.25 -12.42
N LYS A 119 -5.00 -5.95 -13.61
CA LYS A 119 -5.63 -4.65 -13.89
C LYS A 119 -6.89 -4.45 -13.04
N ALA A 120 -7.76 -5.46 -12.97
CA ALA A 120 -8.96 -5.42 -12.14
C ALA A 120 -8.62 -5.21 -10.66
N LEU A 121 -7.66 -5.95 -10.11
CA LEU A 121 -7.24 -5.81 -8.72
C LEU A 121 -6.56 -4.47 -8.45
N ASN A 122 -5.78 -3.93 -9.38
CA ASN A 122 -5.25 -2.55 -9.28
C ASN A 122 -6.40 -1.53 -9.22
N ASN A 123 -7.45 -1.72 -10.03
CA ASN A 123 -8.61 -0.83 -10.00
C ASN A 123 -9.42 -0.96 -8.71
N ILE A 124 -9.67 -2.18 -8.22
CA ILE A 124 -10.25 -2.43 -6.90
C ILE A 124 -9.43 -1.76 -5.81
N TYR A 125 -8.11 -1.95 -5.83
CA TYR A 125 -7.20 -1.35 -4.86
C TYR A 125 -7.30 0.19 -4.91
N LYS A 126 -7.43 0.77 -6.10
CA LYS A 126 -7.63 2.22 -6.29
C LYS A 126 -8.99 2.70 -5.78
N MET A 127 -10.05 1.92 -5.94
CA MET A 127 -11.40 2.29 -5.50
C MET A 127 -11.60 2.16 -3.99
N LEU A 128 -10.93 1.19 -3.35
CA LEU A 128 -11.02 1.01 -1.90
C LEU A 128 -10.48 2.21 -1.13
N LYS A 129 -11.18 2.63 -0.09
CA LYS A 129 -10.60 3.37 1.03
C LYS A 129 -9.48 2.53 1.65
N PRO A 130 -8.42 3.13 2.18
CA PRO A 130 -7.51 2.40 3.05
C PRO A 130 -8.21 1.89 4.31
N GLY A 131 -7.81 0.69 4.73
CA GLY A 131 -8.58 -0.13 5.64
C GLY A 131 -9.77 -0.85 5.01
N GLY A 132 -10.14 -0.51 3.79
CA GLY A 132 -11.22 -1.14 3.06
C GLY A 132 -10.91 -2.59 2.76
N LYS A 133 -11.96 -3.39 2.64
CA LYS A 133 -11.89 -4.83 2.43
C LYS A 133 -12.37 -5.19 1.04
N VAL A 134 -11.80 -6.25 0.47
CA VAL A 134 -12.33 -6.91 -0.72
C VAL A 134 -12.77 -8.32 -0.39
N LEU A 135 -13.90 -8.75 -0.95
CA LEU A 135 -14.39 -10.12 -0.94
C LEU A 135 -14.65 -10.53 -2.39
N LEU A 136 -13.83 -11.42 -2.92
CA LEU A 136 -13.99 -11.99 -4.27
C LEU A 136 -14.40 -13.45 -4.17
N SER A 137 -15.37 -13.84 -4.98
CA SER A 137 -15.70 -15.24 -5.22
C SER A 137 -15.89 -15.51 -6.70
N PHE A 138 -15.31 -16.59 -7.21
CA PHE A 138 -15.43 -16.99 -8.62
C PHE A 138 -15.07 -18.47 -8.81
N MET A 139 -15.43 -19.00 -9.96
CA MET A 139 -15.11 -20.37 -10.37
C MET A 139 -13.76 -20.40 -11.09
N ASP A 140 -12.94 -21.41 -10.83
CA ASP A 140 -11.81 -21.77 -11.70
C ASP A 140 -11.72 -23.31 -11.76
N LYS A 141 -10.84 -23.86 -12.60
CA LYS A 141 -10.72 -25.29 -12.91
C LYS A 141 -12.03 -25.94 -13.37
N SER A 142 -12.96 -25.17 -13.94
CA SER A 142 -14.26 -25.65 -14.39
C SER A 142 -14.15 -26.44 -15.71
N VAL A 143 -14.95 -27.50 -15.83
CA VAL A 143 -15.15 -28.21 -17.11
C VAL A 143 -15.74 -27.30 -18.19
N ILE A 144 -16.51 -26.29 -17.80
CA ILE A 144 -17.17 -25.33 -18.70
C ILE A 144 -16.14 -24.58 -19.53
N SER A 145 -15.00 -24.26 -18.93
CA SER A 145 -13.90 -23.60 -19.62
C SER A 145 -13.36 -24.44 -20.79
N LYS A 146 -13.24 -25.76 -20.59
CA LYS A 146 -12.78 -26.69 -21.64
C LYS A 146 -13.86 -26.92 -22.69
N MET A 147 -15.12 -26.97 -22.27
CA MET A 147 -16.27 -27.07 -23.16
C MET A 147 -16.31 -25.88 -24.12
N TYR A 148 -16.17 -24.65 -23.62
CA TYR A 148 -16.17 -23.50 -24.50
C TYR A 148 -14.98 -23.48 -25.45
N GLN A 149 -13.79 -23.92 -25.02
CA GLN A 149 -12.65 -24.07 -25.91
C GLN A 149 -12.95 -25.07 -27.04
N TYR A 150 -13.58 -26.19 -26.71
CA TYR A 150 -13.98 -27.19 -27.70
C TYR A 150 -14.95 -26.62 -28.76
N VAL A 151 -15.93 -25.81 -28.33
CA VAL A 151 -16.85 -25.14 -29.26
C VAL A 151 -16.11 -24.07 -30.09
N TYR A 152 -15.19 -23.31 -29.47
CA TYR A 152 -14.39 -22.29 -30.14
C TYR A 152 -13.48 -22.88 -31.23
N ASP A 153 -12.92 -24.06 -31.00
CA ASP A 153 -12.08 -24.78 -31.96
C ASP A 153 -12.88 -25.33 -33.15
N ASN A 154 -14.22 -25.33 -33.08
CA ASN A 154 -15.08 -25.70 -34.19
C ASN A 154 -15.24 -24.51 -35.17
N PRO A 155 -14.76 -24.62 -36.43
CA PRO A 155 -14.83 -23.53 -37.40
C PRO A 155 -16.25 -23.05 -37.73
N LYS A 156 -17.26 -23.90 -37.52
CA LYS A 156 -18.67 -23.52 -37.70
C LYS A 156 -19.10 -22.46 -36.69
N TRP A 157 -18.56 -22.51 -35.49
CA TRP A 157 -19.04 -21.79 -34.30
C TRP A 157 -18.13 -20.64 -33.87
N THR A 158 -16.83 -20.73 -34.14
CA THR A 158 -15.83 -19.72 -33.74
C THR A 158 -16.24 -18.27 -34.04
N LYS A 159 -16.87 -18.04 -35.21
CA LYS A 159 -17.36 -16.72 -35.68
C LYS A 159 -18.51 -16.11 -34.84
N TYR A 160 -19.11 -16.87 -33.93
CA TYR A 160 -20.15 -16.38 -33.00
C TYR A 160 -19.62 -16.20 -31.58
N MET A 161 -18.32 -16.46 -31.37
CA MET A 161 -17.67 -16.51 -30.06
C MET A 161 -16.62 -15.40 -29.90
N ASP A 162 -16.80 -14.24 -30.54
CA ASP A 162 -15.83 -13.13 -30.52
C ASP A 162 -15.45 -12.66 -29.10
N ASN A 163 -16.35 -12.82 -28.12
CA ASN A 163 -16.12 -12.48 -26.71
C ASN A 163 -15.41 -13.59 -25.91
N PHE A 164 -15.15 -14.77 -26.49
CA PHE A 164 -14.62 -15.94 -25.79
C PHE A 164 -13.24 -15.72 -25.17
N ASN A 165 -12.37 -14.96 -25.84
CA ASN A 165 -11.01 -14.68 -25.35
C ASN A 165 -10.96 -13.91 -24.01
N THR A 166 -12.08 -13.32 -23.57
CA THR A 166 -12.17 -12.64 -22.27
C THR A 166 -12.65 -13.55 -21.13
N ALA A 167 -13.22 -14.72 -21.45
CA ALA A 167 -14.15 -15.42 -20.56
C ALA A 167 -13.52 -16.47 -19.61
N ILE A 168 -12.21 -16.71 -19.66
CA ILE A 168 -11.57 -17.77 -18.86
C ILE A 168 -10.15 -17.38 -18.45
N SER A 169 -10.04 -16.40 -17.54
CA SER A 169 -8.75 -16.11 -16.90
C SER A 169 -8.58 -16.96 -15.64
N LYS A 170 -7.38 -17.55 -15.48
CA LYS A 170 -7.03 -18.34 -14.29
C LYS A 170 -6.25 -17.47 -13.32
N LEU A 171 -6.74 -17.32 -12.09
CA LEU A 171 -6.02 -16.57 -11.05
C LEU A 171 -4.74 -17.32 -10.61
N GLY A 172 -4.68 -18.63 -10.88
CA GLY A 172 -3.52 -19.49 -10.59
C GLY A 172 -3.67 -20.24 -9.27
N SER A 173 -2.57 -20.75 -8.72
CA SER A 173 -2.57 -21.43 -7.42
C SER A 173 -2.81 -20.45 -6.26
N GLU A 174 -3.09 -20.97 -5.06
CA GLU A 174 -3.16 -20.16 -3.83
C GLU A 174 -1.93 -19.26 -3.67
N LYS A 175 -0.74 -19.81 -3.89
CA LYS A 175 0.52 -19.07 -3.79
C LYS A 175 0.57 -17.90 -4.77
N ALA A 176 0.28 -18.16 -6.05
CA ALA A 176 0.30 -17.13 -7.10
C ALA A 176 -0.76 -16.05 -6.83
N SER A 177 -1.95 -16.43 -6.39
CA SER A 177 -3.03 -15.51 -6.03
C SER A 177 -2.62 -14.61 -4.86
N LYS A 178 -2.07 -15.18 -3.78
CA LYS A 178 -1.58 -14.41 -2.63
C LYS A 178 -0.42 -13.50 -3.00
N GLU A 179 0.49 -13.92 -3.88
CA GLU A 179 1.59 -13.09 -4.39
C GLU A 179 1.07 -11.89 -5.19
N LEU A 180 0.14 -12.11 -6.12
CA LEU A 180 -0.49 -11.04 -6.90
C LEU A 180 -1.15 -9.98 -6.01
N PHE A 181 -1.92 -10.40 -5.00
CA PHE A 181 -2.54 -9.48 -4.05
C PHE A 181 -1.49 -8.69 -3.23
N LYS A 182 -0.41 -9.36 -2.78
CA LYS A 182 0.69 -8.70 -2.05
C LYS A 182 1.42 -7.68 -2.90
N GLU A 183 1.71 -8.00 -4.16
CA GLU A 183 2.38 -7.10 -5.10
C GLU A 183 1.57 -5.84 -5.37
N ILE A 184 0.23 -5.94 -5.39
CA ILE A 184 -0.67 -4.79 -5.54
C ILE A 184 -0.75 -3.96 -4.24
N GLY A 185 -0.41 -4.57 -3.09
CA GLY A 185 -0.35 -3.89 -1.79
C GLY A 185 -1.40 -4.35 -0.78
N PHE A 186 -2.19 -5.38 -1.10
CA PHE A 186 -3.13 -5.96 -0.14
C PHE A 186 -2.42 -6.74 0.98
N HIS A 187 -3.08 -6.85 2.13
CA HIS A 187 -2.62 -7.66 3.26
C HIS A 187 -3.78 -8.45 3.89
N GLN A 188 -3.48 -9.32 4.86
CA GLN A 188 -4.45 -10.25 5.46
C GLN A 188 -5.23 -11.01 4.39
N ILE A 189 -4.49 -11.62 3.46
CA ILE A 189 -5.08 -12.32 2.34
C ILE A 189 -5.49 -13.71 2.82
N GLU A 190 -6.78 -13.91 2.99
CA GLU A 190 -7.36 -15.23 3.24
C GLU A 190 -7.79 -15.80 1.89
N TYR A 191 -7.50 -17.09 1.71
CA TYR A 191 -7.80 -17.81 0.48
C TYR A 191 -8.45 -19.13 0.88
N GLU A 192 -9.53 -19.46 0.20
CA GLU A 192 -10.24 -20.73 0.34
C GLU A 192 -10.56 -21.26 -1.04
N GLU A 193 -10.40 -22.57 -1.20
CA GLU A 193 -10.85 -23.31 -2.37
C GLU A 193 -11.77 -24.45 -1.95
N GLN A 194 -12.85 -24.65 -2.70
CA GLN A 194 -13.79 -25.73 -2.47
C GLN A 194 -14.16 -26.38 -3.80
N ASP A 195 -13.86 -27.67 -3.94
CA ASP A 195 -14.30 -28.46 -5.09
C ASP A 195 -15.81 -28.73 -5.00
N LYS A 196 -16.48 -28.52 -6.13
CA LYS A 196 -17.93 -28.63 -6.29
C LYS A 196 -18.23 -29.51 -7.49
N LEU A 197 -19.36 -30.20 -7.42
CA LEU A 197 -19.93 -30.95 -8.54
C LEU A 197 -21.41 -30.65 -8.61
N VAL A 198 -21.84 -30.13 -9.75
CA VAL A 198 -23.25 -29.90 -10.06
C VAL A 198 -23.68 -30.80 -11.19
N LEU A 199 -24.88 -31.35 -11.10
CA LEU A 199 -25.50 -32.13 -12.15
C LEU A 199 -26.59 -31.29 -12.81
N HIS A 200 -26.46 -31.07 -14.12
CA HIS A 200 -27.44 -30.33 -14.91
C HIS A 200 -28.28 -31.29 -15.74
N SER A 201 -29.59 -31.06 -15.82
CA SER A 201 -30.36 -31.63 -16.92
C SER A 201 -29.99 -30.94 -18.24
N GLU A 202 -30.34 -31.55 -19.37
CA GLU A 202 -30.18 -30.94 -20.69
C GLU A 202 -30.85 -29.56 -20.76
N ASP A 203 -32.14 -29.49 -20.43
CA ASP A 203 -32.92 -28.24 -20.41
C ASP A 203 -32.32 -27.20 -19.46
N GLY A 204 -31.89 -27.62 -18.26
CA GLY A 204 -31.30 -26.71 -17.28
C GLY A 204 -29.98 -26.12 -17.77
N PHE A 205 -29.16 -26.93 -18.44
CA PHE A 205 -27.90 -26.47 -19.01
C PHE A 205 -28.13 -25.51 -20.19
N PHE A 206 -29.07 -25.83 -21.06
CA PHE A 206 -29.51 -24.97 -22.17
C PHE A 206 -29.91 -23.58 -21.66
N GLU A 207 -30.75 -23.55 -20.63
CA GLU A 207 -31.26 -22.33 -20.01
C GLU A 207 -30.17 -21.48 -19.33
N ILE A 208 -29.16 -22.11 -18.73
CA ILE A 208 -27.98 -21.40 -18.19
C ILE A 208 -27.17 -20.78 -19.31
N LEU A 209 -26.80 -21.56 -20.32
CA LEU A 209 -25.98 -21.12 -21.45
C LEU A 209 -26.63 -19.91 -22.15
N LYS A 210 -27.92 -20.00 -22.45
CA LYS A 210 -28.70 -18.90 -23.04
C LYS A 210 -28.72 -17.65 -22.16
N SER A 211 -28.75 -17.84 -20.84
CA SER A 211 -28.84 -16.72 -19.89
C SER A 211 -27.56 -15.92 -19.69
N LEU A 212 -26.39 -16.50 -19.98
CA LEU A 212 -25.09 -15.84 -19.83
C LEU A 212 -24.80 -14.84 -20.94
N ASN A 213 -25.52 -14.91 -22.07
CA ASN A 213 -25.40 -14.00 -23.21
C ASN A 213 -23.95 -13.83 -23.71
N LEU A 214 -23.15 -14.91 -23.70
CA LEU A 214 -21.73 -14.86 -24.07
C LEU A 214 -21.49 -14.89 -25.59
N TYR A 215 -22.54 -15.11 -26.37
CA TYR A 215 -22.47 -15.31 -27.82
C TYR A 215 -23.72 -14.75 -28.49
N THR A 216 -23.58 -14.40 -29.77
CA THR A 216 -24.68 -13.92 -30.61
C THR A 216 -24.86 -14.88 -31.77
N VAL A 217 -25.74 -15.86 -31.60
CA VAL A 217 -26.02 -16.91 -32.58
C VAL A 217 -27.43 -16.69 -33.16
N PRO A 218 -27.63 -16.85 -34.48
CA PRO A 218 -28.97 -16.81 -35.09
C PRO A 218 -29.92 -17.84 -34.45
N GLU A 219 -31.19 -17.47 -34.28
CA GLU A 219 -32.20 -18.29 -33.58
C GLU A 219 -32.33 -19.68 -34.21
N GLU A 220 -32.25 -19.77 -35.54
CA GLU A 220 -32.32 -21.03 -36.28
C GLU A 220 -31.12 -21.97 -36.04
N LEU A 221 -30.00 -21.46 -35.53
CA LEU A 221 -28.79 -22.24 -35.21
C LEU A 221 -28.62 -22.48 -33.71
N GLU A 222 -29.42 -21.85 -32.85
CA GLU A 222 -29.23 -21.87 -31.39
C GLU A 222 -29.26 -23.29 -30.82
N LYS A 223 -30.22 -24.11 -31.26
CA LYS A 223 -30.33 -25.49 -30.80
C LYS A 223 -29.10 -26.31 -31.16
N GLU A 224 -28.66 -26.24 -32.42
CA GLU A 224 -27.50 -27.00 -32.90
C GLU A 224 -26.20 -26.52 -32.24
N PHE A 225 -26.08 -25.22 -31.99
CA PHE A 225 -24.95 -24.62 -31.27
C PHE A 225 -24.86 -25.18 -29.84
N ILE A 226 -25.98 -25.24 -29.12
CA ILE A 226 -26.02 -25.78 -27.75
C ILE A 226 -25.84 -27.30 -27.73
N GLU A 227 -26.38 -28.05 -28.70
CA GLU A 227 -26.11 -29.48 -28.86
C GLU A 227 -24.60 -29.76 -28.96
N ASN A 228 -23.82 -28.91 -29.65
CA ASN A 228 -22.36 -29.04 -29.69
C ASN A 228 -21.65 -28.73 -28.34
N HIS A 229 -22.24 -27.88 -27.48
CA HIS A 229 -21.73 -27.69 -26.11
C HIS A 229 -21.93 -28.97 -25.29
N LEU A 230 -23.08 -29.63 -25.44
CA LEU A 230 -23.42 -30.87 -24.73
C LEU A 230 -22.61 -32.06 -25.25
N GLU A 231 -22.29 -32.09 -26.54
CA GLU A 231 -21.42 -33.10 -27.16
C GLU A 231 -20.08 -33.20 -26.42
N TYR A 232 -19.47 -32.07 -26.04
CA TYR A 232 -18.23 -32.06 -25.27
C TYR A 232 -18.32 -32.94 -24.00
N PHE A 233 -19.42 -32.84 -23.26
CA PHE A 233 -19.59 -33.62 -22.04
C PHE A 233 -19.76 -35.11 -22.33
N GLN A 234 -20.44 -35.45 -23.42
CA GLN A 234 -20.65 -36.84 -23.84
C GLN A 234 -19.31 -37.49 -24.23
N VAL A 235 -18.54 -36.85 -25.12
CA VAL A 235 -17.28 -37.42 -25.64
C VAL A 235 -16.17 -37.47 -24.60
N ASN A 236 -16.23 -36.62 -23.55
CA ASN A 236 -15.27 -36.60 -22.46
C ASN A 236 -15.76 -37.35 -21.19
N ASN A 237 -16.83 -38.15 -21.29
CA ASN A 237 -17.38 -38.94 -20.17
C ASN A 237 -17.78 -38.10 -18.93
N HIS A 238 -18.20 -36.86 -19.14
CA HIS A 238 -18.75 -35.97 -18.12
C HIS A 238 -20.29 -36.05 -18.04
N ILE A 239 -20.84 -37.25 -18.20
CA ILE A 239 -22.27 -37.52 -18.06
C ILE A 239 -22.56 -38.48 -16.90
N ASN A 240 -23.78 -38.43 -16.39
CA ASN A 240 -24.41 -39.38 -15.48
C ASN A 240 -25.76 -39.79 -16.07
N VAL A 241 -26.25 -40.97 -15.71
CA VAL A 241 -27.64 -41.36 -15.97
C VAL A 241 -28.31 -41.53 -14.62
N ASP A 242 -29.42 -40.83 -14.40
CA ASP A 242 -30.17 -40.95 -13.15
C ASP A 242 -31.00 -42.24 -13.09
N ASP A 243 -31.61 -42.50 -11.93
CA ASP A 243 -32.43 -43.71 -11.71
C ASP A 243 -33.64 -43.82 -12.65
N GLN A 244 -34.01 -42.73 -13.34
CA GLN A 244 -35.11 -42.67 -14.30
C GLN A 244 -34.62 -42.80 -15.76
N GLY A 245 -33.32 -43.05 -15.98
CA GLY A 245 -32.73 -43.19 -17.30
C GLY A 245 -32.45 -41.86 -17.99
N ARG A 246 -32.51 -40.72 -17.29
CA ARG A 246 -32.26 -39.39 -17.87
C ARG A 246 -30.79 -39.02 -17.79
N THR A 247 -30.25 -38.49 -18.88
CA THR A 247 -28.88 -37.99 -18.94
C THR A 247 -28.74 -36.71 -18.11
N GLN A 248 -27.68 -36.64 -17.31
CA GLN A 248 -27.28 -35.46 -16.56
C GLN A 248 -25.82 -35.11 -16.88
N TYR A 249 -25.53 -33.83 -16.97
CA TYR A 249 -24.22 -33.29 -17.33
C TYR A 249 -23.46 -32.89 -16.07
N LYS A 250 -22.29 -33.51 -15.85
CA LYS A 250 -21.42 -33.28 -14.69
C LYS A 250 -20.64 -31.99 -14.90
N HIS A 251 -20.90 -30.99 -14.07
CA HIS A 251 -20.15 -29.74 -14.00
C HIS A 251 -19.29 -29.69 -12.72
N PRO A 252 -18.10 -30.32 -12.71
CA PRO A 252 -17.11 -30.08 -11.68
C PRO A 252 -16.44 -28.71 -11.87
N TYR A 253 -16.24 -28.00 -10.76
CA TYR A 253 -15.49 -26.75 -10.70
C TYR A 253 -14.91 -26.55 -9.29
N THR A 254 -13.92 -25.68 -9.17
CA THR A 254 -13.43 -25.23 -7.86
C THR A 254 -13.94 -23.80 -7.63
N MET A 255 -14.64 -23.59 -6.53
CA MET A 255 -15.02 -22.27 -6.06
C MET A 255 -13.88 -21.68 -5.25
N PHE A 256 -13.46 -20.45 -5.59
CA PHE A 256 -12.47 -19.70 -4.84
C PHE A 256 -13.14 -18.58 -4.07
N VAL A 257 -12.69 -18.37 -2.83
CA VAL A 257 -13.05 -17.20 -2.04
C VAL A 257 -11.77 -16.54 -1.55
N ILE A 258 -11.61 -15.25 -1.86
CA ILE A 258 -10.45 -14.47 -1.42
C ILE A 258 -10.95 -13.24 -0.69
N THR A 259 -10.47 -13.05 0.54
CA THR A 259 -10.64 -11.79 1.26
C THR A 259 -9.28 -11.13 1.43
N ALA A 260 -9.24 -9.81 1.33
CA ALA A 260 -8.02 -9.05 1.58
C ALA A 260 -8.32 -7.62 2.01
N ASN A 261 -7.36 -6.99 2.67
CA ASN A 261 -7.49 -5.66 3.23
C ASN A 261 -6.46 -4.71 2.65
N LYS A 262 -6.84 -3.43 2.55
CA LYS A 262 -5.95 -2.36 2.16
C LYS A 262 -5.27 -1.72 3.39
N PRO A 263 -3.96 -1.44 3.38
CA PRO A 263 -3.24 -0.86 4.52
C PRO A 263 -3.80 0.50 4.98
N LYS A 264 -3.52 0.90 6.24
CA LYS A 264 -4.01 2.15 6.86
C LYS A 264 -2.91 3.17 7.25
N HIS A 265 -1.68 2.71 7.44
CA HIS A 265 -0.58 3.54 7.96
C HIS A 265 0.67 3.38 7.09
N ILE A 266 1.43 4.46 6.94
CA ILE A 266 2.69 4.51 6.19
C ILE A 266 3.73 5.35 6.92
N ASP A 267 4.98 4.93 6.82
CA ASP A 267 6.18 5.61 7.28
C ASP A 267 6.99 6.07 6.07
N VAL A 268 7.09 7.38 5.86
CA VAL A 268 7.74 8.02 4.70
C VAL A 268 9.15 8.46 5.08
N GLY A 269 10.14 7.91 4.38
CA GLY A 269 11.54 8.02 4.73
C GLY A 269 11.93 7.02 5.82
N CYS A 270 11.52 5.76 5.65
CA CYS A 270 11.71 4.72 6.66
C CYS A 270 13.18 4.34 6.89
N GLY A 271 14.10 4.78 6.03
CA GLY A 271 15.50 4.39 6.06
C GLY A 271 15.65 2.87 6.08
N PRO A 272 16.58 2.31 6.88
CA PRO A 272 16.80 0.87 6.97
C PRO A 272 15.67 0.11 7.70
N GLY A 273 14.61 0.77 8.16
CA GLY A 273 13.38 0.15 8.67
C GLY A 273 13.35 -0.19 10.17
N ASN A 274 14.45 0.00 10.90
CA ASN A 274 14.52 -0.25 12.35
C ASN A 274 13.53 0.61 13.14
N VAL A 275 13.42 1.91 12.84
CA VAL A 275 12.46 2.81 13.50
C VAL A 275 11.02 2.41 13.20
N THR A 276 10.73 2.08 11.94
CA THR A 276 9.41 1.59 11.50
C THR A 276 8.99 0.37 12.32
N TYR A 277 9.88 -0.60 12.47
CA TYR A 277 9.59 -1.87 13.13
C TYR A 277 9.61 -1.79 14.67
N GLU A 278 10.64 -1.18 15.26
CA GLU A 278 10.87 -1.24 16.71
C GLU A 278 10.19 -0.09 17.47
N LYS A 279 9.94 1.04 16.80
CA LYS A 279 9.44 2.25 17.46
C LYS A 279 8.02 2.60 17.03
N ILE A 280 7.74 2.62 15.73
CA ILE A 280 6.43 3.01 15.20
C ILE A 280 5.42 1.88 15.40
N LEU A 281 5.69 0.69 14.84
CA LEU A 281 4.74 -0.44 14.88
C LEU A 281 4.21 -0.76 16.30
N PRO A 282 5.03 -0.80 17.37
CA PRO A 282 4.54 -1.14 18.71
C PRO A 282 3.66 -0.05 19.35
N ARG A 283 3.73 1.19 18.84
CA ARG A 283 2.93 2.34 19.32
C ARG A 283 1.63 2.50 18.54
N LEU A 284 1.51 1.86 17.38
CA LEU A 284 0.25 1.80 16.67
C LEU A 284 -0.75 0.92 17.44
N PRO A 285 -2.07 1.19 17.33
CA PRO A 285 -3.08 0.36 17.96
C PRO A 285 -2.85 -1.13 17.67
N SER A 286 -3.13 -2.02 18.63
CA SER A 286 -2.99 -3.47 18.44
C SER A 286 -3.87 -4.01 17.29
N THR A 287 -4.90 -3.26 16.91
CA THR A 287 -5.74 -3.49 15.73
C THR A 287 -5.03 -3.19 14.40
N THR A 288 -3.84 -2.59 14.42
CA THR A 288 -3.06 -2.28 13.23
C THR A 288 -2.59 -3.55 12.56
N LYS A 289 -3.12 -3.77 11.36
CA LYS A 289 -2.85 -4.97 10.56
C LYS A 289 -1.70 -4.80 9.59
N LYS A 290 -1.42 -3.55 9.16
CA LYS A 290 -0.31 -3.24 8.28
C LYS A 290 0.21 -1.81 8.46
N LEU A 291 1.53 -1.69 8.45
CA LEU A 291 2.35 -0.48 8.32
C LEU A 291 3.26 -0.65 7.10
N ILE A 292 3.25 0.31 6.17
CA ILE A 292 4.17 0.34 5.03
C ILE A 292 5.33 1.28 5.36
N GLY A 293 6.58 0.84 5.27
CA GLY A 293 7.75 1.73 5.25
C GLY A 293 8.17 2.03 3.81
N VAL A 294 8.41 3.30 3.48
CA VAL A 294 8.91 3.68 2.15
C VAL A 294 10.12 4.59 2.20
N ASP A 295 11.03 4.41 1.25
CA ASP A 295 12.26 5.20 1.13
C ASP A 295 12.70 5.30 -0.35
N ILE A 296 13.47 6.34 -0.67
CA ILE A 296 14.03 6.57 -2.01
C ILE A 296 15.26 5.68 -2.28
N LEU A 297 15.92 5.19 -1.24
CA LEU A 297 17.14 4.39 -1.38
C LEU A 297 16.80 2.89 -1.41
N ASN A 298 16.93 2.27 -2.59
CA ASN A 298 16.64 0.83 -2.75
C ASN A 298 17.45 -0.07 -1.81
N HIS A 299 18.72 0.26 -1.53
CA HIS A 299 19.54 -0.54 -0.63
C HIS A 299 19.02 -0.54 0.83
N TYR A 300 18.39 0.55 1.28
CA TYR A 300 17.69 0.59 2.57
C TYR A 300 16.44 -0.28 2.56
N ILE A 301 15.67 -0.26 1.48
CA ILE A 301 14.48 -1.11 1.34
C ILE A 301 14.86 -2.60 1.32
N ASP A 302 15.93 -2.96 0.62
CA ASP A 302 16.42 -4.35 0.58
C ASP A 302 16.92 -4.81 1.96
N TYR A 303 17.65 -3.96 2.68
CA TYR A 303 18.06 -4.21 4.05
C TYR A 303 16.83 -4.38 4.98
N ALA A 304 15.87 -3.45 4.92
CA ALA A 304 14.67 -3.48 5.75
C ALA A 304 13.82 -4.75 5.51
N ARG A 305 13.68 -5.18 4.25
CA ARG A 305 13.01 -6.43 3.89
C ARG A 305 13.70 -7.65 4.49
N LYS A 306 15.03 -7.67 4.46
CA LYS A 306 15.83 -8.79 4.96
C LYS A 306 15.81 -8.89 6.49
N HIS A 307 15.84 -7.76 7.19
CA HIS A 307 16.07 -7.72 8.64
C HIS A 307 14.81 -7.44 9.48
N TYR A 308 13.87 -6.63 8.98
CA TYR A 308 12.72 -6.14 9.76
C TYR A 308 11.36 -6.54 9.21
N GLN A 309 11.29 -7.25 8.07
CA GLN A 309 10.04 -7.80 7.56
C GLN A 309 9.74 -9.21 8.11
N ILE A 310 10.17 -9.47 9.35
CA ILE A 310 9.88 -10.69 10.09
C ILE A 310 8.46 -10.69 10.67
N ASP A 311 7.91 -9.52 10.98
CA ASP A 311 6.50 -9.35 11.39
C ASP A 311 5.64 -9.06 10.16
N GLN A 312 4.58 -9.87 9.99
CA GLN A 312 3.65 -9.78 8.88
C GLN A 312 2.91 -8.43 8.80
N ARG A 313 2.89 -7.66 9.91
CA ARG A 313 2.31 -6.31 9.97
C ARG A 313 3.18 -5.25 9.31
N VAL A 314 4.42 -5.54 8.89
CA VAL A 314 5.28 -4.55 8.21
C VAL A 314 5.59 -4.98 6.78
N SER A 315 5.76 -4.01 5.88
CA SER A 315 6.30 -4.21 4.53
C SER A 315 7.07 -2.98 4.09
N TYR A 316 8.12 -3.17 3.30
CA TYR A 316 8.95 -2.07 2.81
C TYR A 316 8.88 -1.94 1.29
N GLN A 317 8.77 -0.71 0.79
CA GLN A 317 8.63 -0.41 -0.65
C GLN A 317 9.45 0.82 -1.04
N HIS A 318 9.93 0.85 -2.28
CA HIS A 318 10.64 2.02 -2.79
C HIS A 318 9.64 3.12 -3.20
N LEU A 319 9.84 4.34 -2.70
CA LEU A 319 9.08 5.53 -3.12
C LEU A 319 9.96 6.77 -3.06
N ASN A 320 10.06 7.48 -4.19
CA ASN A 320 10.57 8.85 -4.20
C ASN A 320 9.43 9.82 -3.86
N ILE A 321 9.43 10.41 -2.66
CA ILE A 321 8.40 11.37 -2.24
C ILE A 321 8.39 12.67 -3.07
N LEU A 322 9.48 12.95 -3.79
CA LEU A 322 9.60 14.09 -4.71
C LEU A 322 9.19 13.76 -6.16
N THR A 323 8.53 12.64 -6.41
CA THR A 323 7.95 12.33 -7.72
C THR A 323 6.98 13.42 -8.18
N ASP A 324 6.93 13.71 -9.48
CA ASP A 324 5.96 14.66 -10.07
C ASP A 324 4.52 14.17 -9.90
N THR A 325 4.34 12.85 -10.05
CA THR A 325 3.06 12.18 -9.91
C THR A 325 3.21 11.06 -8.88
N ILE A 326 2.49 11.18 -7.76
CA ILE A 326 2.41 10.10 -6.77
C ILE A 326 1.69 8.92 -7.38
N PRO A 327 2.20 7.69 -7.24
CA PRO A 327 1.52 6.53 -7.78
C PRO A 327 0.11 6.39 -7.18
N ASN A 328 -0.86 6.03 -8.02
CA ASN A 328 -2.28 6.04 -7.68
C ASN A 328 -2.64 5.16 -6.48
N GLU A 329 -1.84 4.12 -6.23
CA GLU A 329 -1.92 3.23 -5.07
C GLU A 329 -1.61 3.93 -3.73
N TYR A 330 -1.04 5.14 -3.74
CA TYR A 330 -0.76 5.96 -2.54
C TYR A 330 -1.69 7.15 -2.36
N ILE A 331 -2.43 7.60 -3.38
CA ILE A 331 -3.31 8.80 -3.32
C ILE A 331 -4.60 8.53 -2.52
N GLY A 332 -4.84 9.31 -1.45
CA GLY A 332 -6.04 9.21 -0.59
C GLY A 332 -6.06 7.98 0.32
N ARG A 333 -4.88 7.49 0.74
CA ARG A 333 -4.66 6.12 1.23
C ARG A 333 -4.20 5.98 2.67
N PHE A 334 -4.00 7.03 3.43
CA PHE A 334 -3.49 6.84 4.78
C PHE A 334 -4.29 7.60 5.83
N ASP A 335 -4.64 6.88 6.90
CA ASP A 335 -5.23 7.44 8.11
C ASP A 335 -4.14 8.13 8.95
N LEU A 336 -2.92 7.59 8.90
CA LEU A 336 -1.72 8.16 9.50
C LEU A 336 -0.54 8.04 8.52
N ILE A 337 0.13 9.16 8.28
CA ILE A 337 1.46 9.20 7.69
C ILE A 337 2.43 9.61 8.79
N VAL A 338 3.47 8.82 9.01
CA VAL A 338 4.59 9.17 9.89
C VAL A 338 5.79 9.49 9.02
N SER A 339 6.58 10.49 9.38
CA SER A 339 7.87 10.78 8.76
C SER A 339 8.81 11.33 9.81
N LEU A 340 9.73 10.49 10.30
CA LEU A 340 10.66 10.84 11.37
C LEU A 340 12.06 11.01 10.80
N TYR A 341 12.71 12.12 11.12
CA TYR A 341 14.10 12.41 10.72
C TYR A 341 14.35 12.22 9.21
N CYS A 342 13.34 12.49 8.38
CA CYS A 342 13.44 12.40 6.92
C CYS A 342 13.48 13.78 6.27
N LEU A 343 12.51 14.66 6.57
CA LEU A 343 12.29 15.87 5.78
C LEU A 343 13.47 16.83 5.73
N HIS A 344 14.35 16.87 6.75
CA HIS A 344 15.57 17.67 6.67
C HIS A 344 16.44 17.24 5.48
N ARG A 345 16.44 15.98 5.07
CA ARG A 345 17.21 15.52 3.89
C ARG A 345 16.54 15.81 2.54
N VAL A 346 15.38 16.48 2.52
CA VAL A 346 14.54 16.65 1.33
C VAL A 346 14.68 18.05 0.75
N GLY A 347 15.17 18.16 -0.49
CA GLY A 347 15.45 19.47 -1.11
C GLY A 347 14.23 20.33 -1.50
N ASP A 348 13.03 19.75 -1.59
CA ASP A 348 11.78 20.46 -1.88
C ASP A 348 10.67 20.05 -0.91
N HIS A 349 10.65 20.72 0.25
CA HIS A 349 9.65 20.48 1.29
C HIS A 349 8.22 20.72 0.81
N ARG A 350 7.98 21.72 -0.05
CA ARG A 350 6.64 22.03 -0.56
C ARG A 350 6.12 20.86 -1.40
N LYS A 351 6.94 20.33 -2.30
CA LYS A 351 6.56 19.18 -3.14
C LYS A 351 6.35 17.93 -2.30
N ALA A 352 7.26 17.63 -1.38
CA ALA A 352 7.12 16.49 -0.48
C ALA A 352 5.83 16.58 0.35
N LEU A 353 5.56 17.73 0.98
CA LEU A 353 4.35 17.95 1.77
C LEU A 353 3.08 17.91 0.92
N ASN A 354 3.10 18.45 -0.30
CA ASN A 354 1.98 18.32 -1.24
C ASN A 354 1.68 16.86 -1.58
N ASN A 355 2.73 16.06 -1.79
CA ASN A 355 2.59 14.64 -2.09
C ASN A 355 2.11 13.85 -0.86
N ILE A 356 2.65 14.12 0.33
CA ILE A 356 2.14 13.59 1.61
C ILE A 356 0.65 13.96 1.78
N TYR A 357 0.27 15.20 1.50
CA TYR A 357 -1.12 15.65 1.59
C TYR A 357 -2.04 14.88 0.62
N LYS A 358 -1.62 14.69 -0.64
CA LYS A 358 -2.35 13.86 -1.61
C LYS A 358 -2.49 12.40 -1.14
N MET A 359 -1.53 11.90 -0.37
CA MET A 359 -1.56 10.53 0.15
C MET A 359 -2.51 10.37 1.34
N LEU A 360 -2.86 11.45 2.05
CA LEU A 360 -3.80 11.40 3.16
C LEU A 360 -5.24 11.24 2.66
N LYS A 361 -6.03 10.50 3.45
CA LYS A 361 -7.48 10.62 3.39
C LYS A 361 -7.95 12.00 3.90
N PRO A 362 -9.19 12.42 3.55
CA PRO A 362 -9.90 13.42 4.34
C PRO A 362 -9.92 13.04 5.83
N GLY A 363 -9.44 13.94 6.70
CA GLY A 363 -9.32 13.71 8.14
C GLY A 363 -8.13 12.83 8.58
N GLY A 364 -7.28 12.39 7.65
CA GLY A 364 -6.04 11.70 7.97
C GLY A 364 -5.05 12.61 8.69
N LYS A 365 -4.20 12.01 9.53
CA LYS A 365 -3.19 12.72 10.31
C LYS A 365 -1.80 12.51 9.73
N VAL A 366 -0.94 13.50 9.91
CA VAL A 366 0.49 13.37 9.65
C VAL A 366 1.27 13.68 10.93
N LEU A 367 2.25 12.84 11.26
CA LEU A 367 3.25 13.11 12.28
C LEU A 367 4.60 13.28 11.60
N ILE A 368 5.18 14.46 11.70
CA ILE A 368 6.48 14.79 11.10
C ILE A 368 7.42 15.21 12.21
N SER A 369 8.61 14.60 12.24
CA SER A 369 9.73 15.07 13.04
C SER A 369 10.94 15.29 12.14
N PHE A 370 11.64 16.40 12.33
CA PHE A 370 12.86 16.71 11.59
C PHE A 370 13.81 17.52 12.47
N MET A 371 15.10 17.43 12.14
CA MET A 371 16.14 18.19 12.83
C MET A 371 16.36 19.53 12.14
N LYS A 372 16.50 20.58 12.93
CA LYS A 372 17.03 21.88 12.50
C LYS A 372 18.32 22.14 13.27
N SER A 373 19.43 22.28 12.56
CA SER A 373 20.72 22.61 13.16
C SER A 373 21.38 23.73 12.37
N PRO A 374 21.40 24.97 12.91
CA PRO A 374 22.12 26.09 12.30
C PRO A 374 23.61 25.77 12.11
N LEU A 375 24.24 25.16 13.12
CA LEU A 375 25.65 24.78 13.09
C LEU A 375 25.95 23.81 11.92
N ILE A 376 25.15 22.75 11.77
CA ILE A 376 25.33 21.81 10.66
C ILE A 376 25.10 22.51 9.32
N SER A 377 24.11 23.41 9.25
CA SER A 377 23.83 24.20 8.04
C SER A 377 25.01 25.10 7.67
N GLU A 378 25.59 25.81 8.64
CA GLU A 378 26.75 26.68 8.48
C GLU A 378 28.00 25.90 8.08
N MET A 379 28.24 24.75 8.71
CA MET A 379 29.33 23.84 8.34
C MET A 379 29.21 23.40 6.88
N PHE A 380 28.03 22.92 6.47
CA PHE A 380 27.82 22.50 5.08
C PHE A 380 27.93 23.66 4.08
N GLN A 381 27.48 24.86 4.46
CA GLN A 381 27.62 26.07 3.65
C GLN A 381 29.09 26.47 3.51
N TYR A 382 29.87 26.41 4.59
CA TYR A 382 31.31 26.68 4.56
C TYR A 382 32.04 25.71 3.63
N VAL A 383 31.75 24.39 3.72
CA VAL A 383 32.32 23.39 2.81
C VAL A 383 31.88 23.66 1.36
N TYR A 384 30.63 24.06 1.15
CA TYR A 384 30.12 24.38 -0.19
C TYR A 384 30.80 25.62 -0.80
N ASP A 385 31.04 26.66 0.00
CA ASP A 385 31.65 27.92 -0.47
C ASP A 385 33.17 27.81 -0.65
N ASN A 386 33.80 26.81 -0.02
CA ASN A 386 35.23 26.56 -0.16
C ASN A 386 35.55 25.92 -1.53
N PRO A 387 36.28 26.61 -2.44
CA PRO A 387 36.57 26.13 -3.79
C PRO A 387 37.33 24.79 -3.82
N LYS A 388 38.04 24.46 -2.73
CA LYS A 388 38.72 23.17 -2.54
C LYS A 388 37.71 22.01 -2.58
N TRP A 389 36.52 22.22 -2.01
CA TRP A 389 35.49 21.21 -1.75
C TRP A 389 34.26 21.31 -2.66
N THR A 390 33.87 22.50 -3.12
CA THR A 390 32.67 22.74 -3.95
C THR A 390 32.55 21.77 -5.13
N LYS A 391 33.68 21.44 -5.78
CA LYS A 391 33.73 20.55 -6.95
C LYS A 391 33.26 19.11 -6.67
N TYR A 392 33.27 18.68 -5.41
CA TYR A 392 32.77 17.37 -4.96
C TYR A 392 31.32 17.43 -4.47
N MET A 393 30.80 18.65 -4.22
CA MET A 393 29.44 18.93 -3.75
C MET A 393 28.43 19.09 -4.89
N ASN A 394 28.70 18.51 -6.07
CA ASN A 394 27.75 18.52 -7.18
C ASN A 394 26.46 17.80 -6.77
N ASN A 395 25.31 18.50 -6.91
CA ASN A 395 23.98 18.12 -6.39
C ASN A 395 23.79 18.26 -4.87
N PHE A 396 24.74 18.86 -4.14
CA PHE A 396 24.48 19.34 -2.79
C PHE A 396 23.48 20.49 -2.88
N ASN A 397 22.23 20.20 -2.55
CA ASN A 397 21.18 21.19 -2.58
C ASN A 397 21.17 21.85 -1.19
N ASN A 398 21.55 23.13 -1.10
CA ASN A 398 21.51 23.94 0.15
C ASN A 398 20.12 24.00 0.83
N ALA A 399 19.11 23.30 0.31
CA ALA A 399 17.80 23.12 0.89
C ALA A 399 17.75 22.13 2.08
N VAL A 400 18.81 21.34 2.29
CA VAL A 400 18.90 20.23 3.29
C VAL A 400 18.71 20.66 4.76
N PHE A 401 18.52 21.95 5.06
CA PHE A 401 18.11 22.39 6.40
C PHE A 401 17.19 23.63 6.39
N LYS A 402 16.57 23.95 5.24
CA LYS A 402 15.78 25.19 5.06
C LYS A 402 14.28 24.98 5.33
N LEU A 403 13.93 24.40 6.47
CA LEU A 403 12.61 24.69 7.05
C LEU A 403 12.72 26.02 7.78
N GLY A 404 11.80 26.94 7.46
CA GLY A 404 11.84 28.33 7.90
C GLY A 404 11.65 28.48 9.41
N SER A 405 11.20 29.64 9.86
CA SER A 405 10.69 29.77 11.23
C SER A 405 9.48 28.85 11.46
N GLU A 406 9.05 28.71 12.71
CA GLU A 406 7.80 28.05 13.06
C GLU A 406 6.64 28.61 12.21
N GLU A 407 6.52 29.93 12.12
CA GLU A 407 5.46 30.60 11.37
C GLU A 407 5.52 30.28 9.87
N ALA A 408 6.72 30.25 9.29
CA ALA A 408 6.91 29.91 7.88
C ALA A 408 6.55 28.44 7.59
N SER A 409 6.84 27.55 8.54
CA SER A 409 6.49 26.13 8.45
C SER A 409 4.96 25.97 8.57
N GLU A 410 4.34 26.59 9.56
CA GLU A 410 2.88 26.56 9.74
C GLU A 410 2.15 27.14 8.51
N GLU A 411 2.63 28.27 7.96
CA GLU A 411 2.08 28.88 6.76
C GLU A 411 2.20 27.96 5.54
N LEU A 412 3.32 27.24 5.39
CA LEU A 412 3.50 26.26 4.32
C LEU A 412 2.48 25.12 4.42
N PHE A 413 2.30 24.56 5.61
CA PHE A 413 1.32 23.50 5.85
C PHE A 413 -0.11 23.99 5.57
N LYS A 414 -0.50 25.18 6.05
CA LYS A 414 -1.81 25.79 5.77
C LYS A 414 -2.03 26.02 4.27
N LYS A 415 -1.02 26.54 3.55
CA LYS A 415 -1.10 26.77 2.08
C LYS A 415 -1.32 25.48 1.28
N ILE A 416 -0.82 24.35 1.77
CA ILE A 416 -1.01 23.05 1.14
C ILE A 416 -2.41 22.48 1.42
N GLY A 417 -2.99 22.83 2.56
CA GLY A 417 -4.34 22.41 2.97
C GLY A 417 -4.39 21.65 4.29
N PHE A 418 -3.27 21.49 4.99
CA PHE A 418 -3.28 20.96 6.35
C PHE A 418 -4.01 21.92 7.29
N CYS A 419 -4.74 21.35 8.24
CA CYS A 419 -5.47 22.08 9.28
C CYS A 419 -5.12 21.47 10.66
N GLN A 420 -5.41 22.19 11.75
CA GLN A 420 -5.09 21.77 13.12
C GLN A 420 -3.61 21.41 13.29
N ILE A 421 -2.74 22.35 12.93
CA ILE A 421 -1.29 22.17 13.00
C ILE A 421 -0.84 22.39 14.43
N GLU A 422 -0.24 21.36 15.02
CA GLU A 422 0.46 21.44 16.30
C GLU A 422 1.96 21.42 16.00
N TYR A 423 2.68 22.38 16.56
CA TYR A 423 4.13 22.49 16.44
C TYR A 423 4.76 22.44 17.84
N GLU A 424 5.80 21.64 17.98
CA GLU A 424 6.58 21.55 19.20
C GLU A 424 8.06 21.59 18.84
N GLN A 425 8.78 22.54 19.43
CA GLN A 425 10.23 22.65 19.32
C GLN A 425 10.87 22.14 20.60
N HIS A 426 11.80 21.21 20.45
CA HIS A 426 12.63 20.71 21.53
C HIS A 426 14.08 21.16 21.30
N ASP A 427 14.54 22.09 22.13
CA ASP A 427 15.94 22.56 22.10
C ASP A 427 16.80 21.56 22.86
N ASN A 428 17.34 20.60 22.11
CA ASN A 428 18.28 19.61 22.62
C ASN A 428 19.70 20.08 22.35
N LEU A 429 20.49 20.22 23.43
CA LEU A 429 21.94 20.35 23.32
C LEU A 429 22.52 18.96 23.09
N VAL A 430 23.18 18.79 21.95
CA VAL A 430 23.90 17.55 21.62
C VAL A 430 25.38 17.89 21.63
N PHE A 431 26.10 17.33 22.59
CA PHE A 431 27.56 17.33 22.56
C PHE A 431 28.00 16.34 21.48
N LEU A 432 28.72 16.82 20.49
CA LEU A 432 29.27 15.98 19.43
C LEU A 432 30.78 15.93 19.65
N SER A 433 31.32 14.72 19.85
CA SER A 433 32.75 14.50 19.70
C SER A 433 33.17 14.76 18.26
N GLU A 434 34.47 14.95 18.01
CA GLU A 434 35.01 15.03 16.65
C GLU A 434 34.62 13.80 15.81
N ASP A 435 34.66 12.61 16.42
CA ASP A 435 34.21 11.36 15.79
C ASP A 435 32.72 11.36 15.46
N CYS A 436 31.87 11.94 16.31
CA CYS A 436 30.43 12.02 16.05
C CYS A 436 30.09 13.06 14.97
N LEU A 437 30.81 14.18 14.93
CA LEU A 437 30.74 15.13 13.82
C LEU A 437 31.19 14.47 12.51
N PHE A 438 32.26 13.68 12.58
CA PHE A 438 32.79 12.92 11.47
C PHE A 438 31.76 11.92 10.91
N GLU A 439 31.10 11.13 11.76
CA GLU A 439 30.08 10.19 11.32
C GLU A 439 28.83 10.88 10.77
N LYS A 440 28.34 11.95 11.43
CA LYS A 440 27.16 12.70 10.94
C LYS A 440 27.42 13.40 9.61
N PHE A 441 28.60 13.98 9.44
CA PHE A 441 28.97 14.58 8.17
C PHE A 441 29.13 13.49 7.09
N TYR A 442 29.57 12.28 7.45
CA TYR A 442 29.69 11.14 6.54
C TYR A 442 28.32 10.61 6.10
N GLU A 443 27.35 10.51 7.02
CA GLU A 443 25.97 10.10 6.72
C GLU A 443 25.24 11.08 5.80
N LEU A 444 25.58 12.38 5.89
CA LEU A 444 24.89 13.47 5.23
C LEU A 444 25.56 13.95 3.93
N ALA A 445 26.84 13.62 3.71
CA ALA A 445 27.61 14.04 2.55
C ALA A 445 27.19 13.31 1.24
N PRO A 446 27.39 13.92 0.05
CA PRO A 446 27.08 13.28 -1.22
C PRO A 446 27.94 12.04 -1.52
N PRO A 447 27.41 11.01 -2.22
CA PRO A 447 28.12 9.77 -2.54
C PRO A 447 29.51 9.90 -3.20
N LYS A 448 29.74 10.97 -3.95
CA LYS A 448 31.02 11.18 -4.65
C LYS A 448 32.16 11.65 -3.74
N MET A 449 31.86 12.06 -2.51
CA MET A 449 32.89 12.43 -1.52
C MET A 449 33.57 11.19 -0.92
N TYR A 450 32.97 9.99 -1.01
CA TYR A 450 33.46 8.76 -0.40
C TYR A 450 34.64 8.11 -1.14
N GLU A 451 34.88 8.43 -2.42
CA GLU A 451 35.83 7.67 -3.25
C GLU A 451 37.31 7.95 -2.95
N ARG A 452 37.65 8.88 -2.06
CA ARG A 452 39.05 9.16 -1.65
C ARG A 452 39.13 9.61 -0.18
N ASN A 453 39.41 8.67 0.72
CA ASN A 453 39.57 8.84 2.18
C ASN A 453 40.41 10.03 2.69
N TYR A 454 41.13 10.77 1.84
CA TYR A 454 42.01 11.88 2.23
C TYR A 454 41.40 13.30 2.04
N SER A 455 40.43 13.50 1.14
CA SER A 455 39.84 14.83 0.90
C SER A 455 38.84 15.27 1.98
N TYR A 456 38.49 14.40 2.92
CA TYR A 456 37.39 14.63 3.84
C TYR A 456 37.84 15.13 5.21
N LEU A 457 38.90 14.52 5.77
CA LEU A 457 39.52 14.94 7.03
C LEU A 457 40.01 16.38 6.94
N GLU A 458 40.64 16.74 5.82
CA GLU A 458 41.08 18.11 5.57
C GLU A 458 39.92 19.12 5.51
N ALA A 459 38.72 18.72 5.06
CA ALA A 459 37.56 19.61 4.99
C ALA A 459 36.99 19.90 6.39
N LEU A 460 37.02 18.89 7.26
CA LEU A 460 36.60 18.99 8.64
C LEU A 460 37.63 19.73 9.50
N GLU A 461 38.94 19.51 9.27
CA GLU A 461 40.00 20.32 9.87
C GLU A 461 39.87 21.79 9.47
N ASP A 462 39.58 22.08 8.19
CA ASP A 462 39.33 23.44 7.68
C ASP A 462 38.10 24.07 8.35
N VAL A 463 37.05 23.29 8.66
CA VAL A 463 35.87 23.75 9.39
C VAL A 463 36.22 24.02 10.86
N ALA A 464 36.87 23.06 11.53
CA ALA A 464 37.21 23.10 12.95
C ALA A 464 38.20 24.23 13.29
N THR A 465 39.17 24.49 12.42
CA THR A 465 40.10 25.62 12.57
C THR A 465 39.44 26.99 12.35
N THR A 466 38.37 27.06 11.55
CA THR A 466 37.65 28.31 11.26
C THR A 466 36.62 28.63 12.35
N SER A 467 35.96 27.62 12.91
CA SER A 467 35.04 27.78 14.05
C SER A 467 35.76 28.18 15.34
N ALA A 468 37.07 27.95 15.46
CA ALA A 468 37.89 28.44 16.56
C ALA A 468 38.23 29.95 16.50
N GLN A 469 37.97 30.63 15.37
CA GLN A 469 38.29 32.06 15.16
C GLN A 469 37.09 33.00 15.29
N HIS A 470 35.87 32.46 15.35
CA HIS A 470 34.65 33.19 15.72
C HIS A 470 34.23 32.63 17.08
N GLU A 471 33.89 33.47 18.06
CA GLU A 471 33.40 33.02 19.37
C GLU A 471 32.11 32.19 19.19
N VAL A 472 32.30 30.90 18.96
CA VAL A 472 31.35 29.83 19.13
C VAL A 472 31.96 29.05 20.29
N ASP A 473 31.32 29.08 21.46
CA ASP A 473 31.75 28.28 22.61
C ASP A 473 31.64 26.79 22.26
N ILE A 474 32.70 26.25 21.65
CA ILE A 474 32.90 24.81 21.47
C ILE A 474 33.75 24.38 22.66
N VAL A 475 33.10 23.84 23.69
CA VAL A 475 33.81 23.16 24.78
C VAL A 475 34.23 21.78 24.26
N ILE A 476 35.47 21.69 23.79
CA ILE A 476 36.13 20.43 23.44
C ILE A 476 36.59 19.79 24.75
N ILE A 477 35.96 18.69 25.14
CA ILE A 477 36.46 17.84 26.25
C ILE A 477 37.22 16.69 25.59
N SER A 478 38.54 16.67 25.77
CA SER A 478 39.39 15.54 25.36
C SER A 478 38.98 14.28 26.14
N PRO A 479 39.01 13.07 25.55
CA PRO A 479 38.62 11.83 26.21
C PRO A 479 39.43 11.50 27.48
N ASP A 480 40.59 12.13 27.68
CA ASP A 480 41.49 11.81 28.81
C ASP A 480 41.24 12.64 30.08
N ALA A 481 40.13 13.38 30.18
CA ALA A 481 39.74 14.01 31.43
C ALA A 481 38.76 13.13 32.23
N ASP A 482 39.25 12.02 32.79
CA ASP A 482 38.58 11.34 33.91
C ASP A 482 38.83 12.14 35.19
N PRO A 483 37.80 12.61 35.93
CA PRO A 483 38.01 13.41 37.11
C PRO A 483 38.44 12.51 38.28
N GLN A 484 39.74 12.63 38.62
CA GLN A 484 40.45 12.14 39.81
C GLN A 484 41.19 10.80 39.65
N THR A 485 42.51 10.85 39.50
CA THR A 485 43.46 10.07 40.32
C THR A 485 44.87 10.66 40.26
N ASP A 486 45.59 10.55 41.37
CA ASP A 486 46.94 11.05 41.65
C ASP A 486 48.04 10.58 40.68
N GLU A 487 49.14 11.35 40.66
CA GLU A 487 50.41 11.12 39.96
C GLU A 487 50.85 9.65 39.85
N ILE A 488 51.08 9.15 38.63
CA ILE A 488 52.11 8.13 38.35
C ILE A 488 52.78 8.42 36.99
N ASP A 489 54.09 8.65 37.04
CA ASP A 489 55.05 8.81 35.95
C ASP A 489 55.56 7.44 35.51
N LEU A 490 55.44 7.03 34.22
CA LEU A 490 56.20 5.90 33.64
C LEU A 490 56.26 5.93 32.10
N ASP A 491 57.42 6.40 31.61
CA ASP A 491 58.29 5.92 30.52
C ASP A 491 57.70 5.47 29.15
N GLU A 492 58.10 6.22 28.12
CA GLU A 492 58.08 5.87 26.70
C GLU A 492 59.08 4.73 26.42
N ASN A 493 58.65 3.56 25.92
CA ASN A 493 59.35 2.75 24.91
C ASN A 493 58.65 1.40 24.59
N ASN A 494 58.58 1.10 23.28
CA ASN A 494 58.09 -0.14 22.60
C ASN A 494 56.55 -0.22 22.41
N ILE A 495 55.97 -0.37 21.22
CA ILE A 495 56.25 -1.37 20.16
C ILE A 495 55.81 -0.84 18.78
N LYS A 496 56.57 -1.18 17.74
CA LYS A 496 56.29 -0.95 16.30
C LYS A 496 55.27 -1.93 15.71
N SER A 497 54.57 -1.44 14.67
CA SER A 497 54.13 -2.12 13.43
C SER A 497 53.25 -3.36 13.52
N GLU A 498 52.05 -3.32 12.93
CA GLU A 498 51.77 -3.75 11.54
C GLU A 498 50.27 -3.66 11.23
N THR A 499 50.00 -3.33 9.96
CA THR A 499 48.70 -3.29 9.30
C THR A 499 47.93 -4.61 9.40
N ASN A 500 46.64 -4.53 9.73
CA ASN A 500 45.63 -5.44 9.19
C ASN A 500 44.33 -4.68 8.93
N LEU A 501 43.91 -4.69 7.66
CA LEU A 501 42.60 -4.28 7.21
C LEU A 501 41.53 -5.14 7.90
N PHE A 502 40.66 -4.51 8.69
CA PHE A 502 39.42 -5.08 9.22
C PHE A 502 38.28 -4.17 8.75
N SER A 503 37.45 -4.64 7.84
CA SER A 503 36.23 -5.42 8.07
C SER A 503 35.05 -4.55 8.46
N THR A 504 34.07 -4.55 7.57
CA THR A 504 32.70 -4.06 7.73
C THR A 504 32.08 -4.50 9.06
N ASP A 505 31.92 -3.57 9.99
CA ASP A 505 30.86 -3.56 11.00
C ASP A 505 30.88 -2.21 11.70
N VAL A 506 30.04 -1.27 11.25
CA VAL A 506 29.68 -0.10 12.06
C VAL A 506 28.27 -0.36 12.58
N SER A 507 28.20 -1.27 13.54
CA SER A 507 27.06 -1.44 14.44
C SER A 507 27.44 -0.91 15.83
N GLY A 508 27.96 0.32 15.88
CA GLY A 508 28.13 1.05 17.13
C GLY A 508 26.80 1.66 17.54
N GLU A 509 26.18 1.17 18.62
CA GLU A 509 25.15 1.92 19.32
C GLU A 509 25.81 3.20 19.89
N ILE A 510 25.52 4.35 19.27
CA ILE A 510 25.90 5.65 19.83
C ILE A 510 24.94 5.95 20.98
N GLU A 511 25.45 5.96 22.22
CA GLU A 511 24.76 6.59 23.34
C GLU A 511 24.77 8.11 23.14
N LEU A 512 23.74 8.64 22.48
CA LEU A 512 23.43 10.06 22.54
C LEU A 512 22.94 10.38 23.95
N GLN A 513 23.77 11.02 24.78
CA GLN A 513 23.32 11.58 26.04
C GLN A 513 22.49 12.84 25.77
N TYR A 514 21.17 12.70 25.84
CA TYR A 514 20.24 13.82 25.81
C TYR A 514 20.19 14.47 27.19
N ILE A 515 20.80 15.64 27.35
CA ILE A 515 20.66 16.47 28.56
C ILE A 515 19.58 17.51 28.30
N ASN A 516 18.59 17.60 29.19
CA ASN A 516 17.53 18.59 29.09
C ASN A 516 18.14 19.98 29.31
N SER A 517 17.96 20.91 28.37
CA SER A 517 18.57 22.26 28.41
C SER A 517 18.18 23.06 29.67
N SER A 518 17.09 22.68 30.33
CA SER A 518 16.65 23.26 31.60
C SER A 518 17.61 23.04 32.78
N ASP A 519 18.50 22.04 32.72
CA ASP A 519 19.43 21.71 33.82
C ASP A 519 20.69 22.60 33.84
N TYR A 520 20.99 23.33 32.76
CA TYR A 520 22.23 24.11 32.62
C TYR A 520 22.05 25.57 32.16
N LEU A 521 20.85 26.00 31.75
CA LEU A 521 20.60 27.39 31.35
C LEU A 521 20.25 28.30 32.54
N PRO A 522 20.75 29.55 32.59
CA PRO A 522 20.25 30.57 33.51
C PRO A 522 18.73 30.71 33.38
N LYS A 523 18.00 30.93 34.48
CA LYS A 523 16.51 31.04 34.49
C LYS A 523 15.92 32.00 33.43
N SER A 524 16.70 32.95 32.93
CA SER A 524 16.30 33.89 31.86
C SER A 524 16.27 33.27 30.45
N GLN A 525 16.84 32.07 30.27
CA GLN A 525 17.01 31.39 28.97
C GLN A 525 16.31 30.02 28.90
N GLN A 526 15.63 29.57 29.96
CA GLN A 526 14.85 28.33 29.94
C GLN A 526 13.62 28.43 29.00
N PRO A 527 13.25 27.37 28.28
CA PRO A 527 12.14 27.38 27.34
C PRO A 527 10.81 27.67 28.02
N LYS A 528 10.04 28.60 27.45
CA LYS A 528 8.69 28.95 27.93
C LYS A 528 7.69 27.92 27.40
N ILE A 529 7.35 26.94 28.22
CA ILE A 529 6.17 26.09 27.97
C ILE A 529 4.92 26.95 28.14
N ARG A 530 4.34 27.41 27.03
CA ARG A 530 2.99 28.00 27.04
C ARG A 530 1.97 26.89 26.77
N LYS A 531 1.28 26.47 27.83
CA LYS A 531 -0.03 25.82 27.66
C LYS A 531 -0.99 26.88 27.12
N ILE A 532 -1.43 26.71 25.89
CA ILE A 532 -2.59 27.45 25.38
C ILE A 532 -3.82 26.67 25.83
N ASP A 533 -4.68 27.35 26.58
CA ASP A 533 -5.93 26.83 27.12
C ASP A 533 -6.84 26.39 25.96
N PRO A 534 -7.50 25.22 26.02
CA PRO A 534 -8.41 24.79 24.98
C PRO A 534 -9.74 25.54 25.14
N SER A 535 -9.89 26.66 24.42
CA SER A 535 -11.18 27.32 24.20
C SER A 535 -11.68 27.10 22.78
#